data_AF-A0A1H4EA20-F1
#
_entry.id   AF-A0A1H4EA20-F1
#
_cell.length_a   1.000
_cell.length_b   1.000
_cell.length_c   1.000
_cell.angle_alpha   90.00
_cell.angle_beta   90.00
_cell.angle_gamma   90.00
#
_symmetry.space_group_name_H-M   'P 1'
#
loop_
_entity.id
_entity.type
_entity.pdbx_description
1 polymer ?
#
loop_
_entity_poly.entity_id
_entity_poly.type
_entity_poly.pdbx_seq_one_letter_code
_entity_poly.pdbx_strand_id
1 'polypeptide(L)'
;MSDQQGATFSYDDVIASFDRKRAIPVLTQPVKDGIYLSFLDFRENKPSVTNFEIEQTKGAVVTAIEADGSKRRIADYWGVVKNGEVYKYYKKRLLPLDKDGYGFTISSYLADYRRKNNAVMIGAVVGGVAGGLIGESSSRLAKADAFPHLAEPEATAIDMETGDLIF
;
A
#
# COMPACT_ATOMS: atom_id res chain seq x y z
N MET A 1 35.00 -22.23 17.80
CA MET A 1 33.61 -22.38 17.33
C MET A 1 32.75 -21.71 18.38
N SER A 2 32.19 -20.55 18.05
CA SER A 2 31.48 -19.70 19.02
C SER A 2 29.99 -19.99 18.89
N ASP A 3 29.40 -20.57 19.92
CA ASP A 3 27.96 -20.82 20.00
C ASP A 3 27.19 -19.50 19.90
N GLN A 4 26.27 -19.43 18.92
CA GLN A 4 25.23 -18.41 18.88
C GLN A 4 24.26 -18.68 20.03
N GLN A 5 24.40 -17.94 21.13
CA GLN A 5 23.40 -17.90 22.20
C GLN A 5 22.08 -17.36 21.61
N GLY A 6 21.07 -18.22 21.53
CA GLY A 6 19.72 -17.81 21.14
C GLY A 6 19.17 -16.80 22.14
N ALA A 7 18.75 -15.63 21.65
CA ALA A 7 18.11 -14.62 22.49
C ALA A 7 16.86 -15.21 23.16
N THR A 8 16.86 -15.27 24.49
CA THR A 8 15.66 -15.66 25.27
C THR A 8 14.84 -14.40 25.50
N PHE A 9 13.69 -14.28 24.83
CA PHE A 9 12.77 -13.16 25.05
C PHE A 9 11.95 -13.40 26.32
N SER A 10 11.82 -12.38 27.18
CA SER A 10 10.91 -12.45 28.31
C SER A 10 9.45 -12.31 27.84
N TYR A 11 8.49 -12.72 28.67
CA TYR A 11 7.06 -12.49 28.41
C TYR A 11 6.77 -11.00 28.16
N ASP A 12 7.39 -10.12 28.96
CA ASP A 12 7.21 -8.68 28.85
C ASP A 12 7.78 -8.14 27.53
N ASP A 13 8.91 -8.67 27.05
CA ASP A 13 9.48 -8.28 25.75
C ASP A 13 8.54 -8.63 24.59
N VAL A 14 7.91 -9.80 24.67
CA VAL A 14 6.94 -10.27 23.69
C VAL A 14 5.72 -9.35 23.68
N ILE A 15 5.11 -9.08 24.84
CA ILE A 15 3.93 -8.21 24.94
C ILE A 15 4.25 -6.79 24.46
N ALA A 16 5.37 -6.21 24.90
CA ALA A 16 5.80 -4.90 24.46
C ALA A 16 6.03 -4.84 22.95
N SER A 17 6.49 -5.94 22.32
CA SER A 17 6.62 -6.01 20.87
C SER A 17 5.27 -5.98 20.15
N PHE A 18 4.25 -6.66 20.69
CA PHE A 18 2.90 -6.63 20.14
C PHE A 18 2.28 -5.24 20.25
N ASP A 19 2.43 -4.58 21.40
CA ASP A 19 1.90 -3.24 21.62
C ASP A 19 2.53 -2.22 20.67
N ARG A 20 3.86 -2.29 20.47
CA ARG A 20 4.56 -1.42 19.50
C ARG A 20 4.05 -1.59 18.08
N LYS A 21 3.79 -2.83 17.64
CA LYS A 21 3.25 -3.11 16.29
C LYS A 21 1.84 -2.56 16.10
N ARG A 22 1.05 -2.52 17.18
CA ARG A 22 -0.33 -2.00 17.16
C ARG A 22 -0.41 -0.48 17.31
N ALA A 23 0.62 0.16 17.88
CA ALA A 23 0.71 1.60 18.08
C ALA A 23 1.25 2.37 16.87
N ILE A 24 1.37 1.74 15.70
CA ILE A 24 1.80 2.40 14.46
C ILE A 24 0.84 3.56 14.12
N PRO A 25 1.34 4.79 13.87
CA PRO A 25 0.49 5.96 13.64
C PRO A 25 -0.58 5.79 12.55
N VAL A 26 -0.22 5.21 11.39
CA VAL A 26 -1.19 5.00 10.30
C VAL A 26 -2.30 3.98 10.64
N LEU A 27 -2.07 3.13 11.63
CA LEU A 27 -3.07 2.17 12.13
C LEU A 27 -3.96 2.75 13.23
N THR A 28 -3.55 3.84 13.87
CA THR A 28 -4.27 4.40 15.03
C THR A 28 -4.94 5.74 14.73
N GLN A 29 -4.56 6.40 13.65
CA GLN A 29 -5.06 7.72 13.25
C GLN A 29 -5.76 7.66 11.89
N PRO A 30 -6.60 8.66 11.55
CA PRO A 30 -7.01 8.89 10.18
C PRO A 30 -5.77 9.04 9.27
N VAL A 31 -5.75 8.30 8.17
CA VAL A 31 -4.63 8.35 7.21
C VAL A 31 -4.65 9.71 6.51
N LYS A 32 -3.51 10.40 6.48
CA LYS A 32 -3.41 11.73 5.87
C LYS A 32 -3.21 11.62 4.37
N ASP A 33 -3.90 12.48 3.62
CA ASP A 33 -3.71 12.60 2.19
C ASP A 33 -2.30 13.13 1.85
N GLY A 34 -1.71 12.56 0.82
CA GLY A 34 -0.39 12.93 0.34
C GLY A 34 0.38 11.81 -0.33
N ILE A 35 1.54 12.17 -0.86
CA ILE A 35 2.54 11.25 -1.40
C ILE A 35 3.48 10.84 -0.27
N TYR A 36 3.67 9.55 -0.12
CA TYR A 36 4.59 8.95 0.82
C TYR A 36 5.81 8.43 0.05
N LEU A 37 6.94 9.12 0.19
CA LEU A 37 8.16 8.77 -0.55
C LEU A 37 8.72 7.43 -0.09
N SER A 38 8.59 7.13 1.20
CA SER A 38 9.02 5.86 1.80
C SER A 38 7.90 5.16 2.56
N PHE A 39 8.07 3.86 2.82
CA PHE A 39 7.17 3.13 3.72
C PHE A 39 7.22 3.68 5.15
N LEU A 40 8.37 4.18 5.60
CA LEU A 40 8.50 4.78 6.92
C LEU A 40 7.60 6.02 7.05
N ASP A 41 7.58 6.88 6.03
CA ASP A 41 6.68 8.04 5.98
C ASP A 41 5.22 7.61 6.13
N PHE A 42 4.85 6.52 5.44
CA PHE A 42 3.51 5.96 5.50
C PHE A 42 3.20 5.42 6.90
N ARG A 43 4.10 4.60 7.47
CA ARG A 43 3.96 4.03 8.80
C ARG A 43 3.77 5.11 9.87
N GLU A 44 4.51 6.21 9.73
CA GLU A 44 4.47 7.38 10.60
C GLU A 44 3.30 8.34 10.33
N ASN A 45 2.48 8.09 9.31
CA ASN A 45 1.38 8.95 8.87
C ASN A 45 1.85 10.41 8.61
N LYS A 46 3.00 10.53 7.93
CA LYS A 46 3.69 11.79 7.59
C LYS A 46 3.93 11.86 6.09
N PRO A 47 2.95 12.30 5.28
CA PRO A 47 3.15 12.45 3.84
C PRO A 47 4.24 13.48 3.55
N SER A 48 5.09 13.21 2.56
CA SER A 48 6.20 14.08 2.16
C SER A 48 5.73 15.21 1.25
N VAL A 49 4.64 15.00 0.49
CA VAL A 49 4.03 15.99 -0.41
C VAL A 49 2.52 15.94 -0.23
N THR A 50 1.89 17.09 0.02
CA THR A 50 0.43 17.17 0.25
C THR A 50 -0.33 17.82 -0.88
N ASN A 51 0.33 18.60 -1.74
CA ASN A 51 -0.25 19.21 -2.92
C ASN A 51 0.19 18.46 -4.18
N PHE A 52 -0.71 17.67 -4.74
CA PHE A 52 -0.39 16.78 -5.86
C PHE A 52 -1.60 16.42 -6.71
N GLU A 53 -1.34 15.91 -7.89
CA GLU A 53 -2.33 15.34 -8.81
C GLU A 53 -1.91 13.91 -9.21
N ILE A 54 -2.92 13.11 -9.56
CA ILE A 54 -2.74 11.75 -10.08
C ILE A 54 -3.39 11.70 -11.45
N GLU A 55 -2.64 11.29 -12.46
CA GLU A 55 -3.12 11.03 -13.81
C GLU A 55 -2.97 9.54 -14.12
N GLN A 56 -4.04 8.92 -14.60
CA GLN A 56 -4.03 7.51 -15.03
C GLN A 56 -4.02 7.48 -16.56
N THR A 57 -2.85 7.29 -17.16
CA THR A 57 -2.69 7.12 -18.60
C THR A 57 -2.15 5.72 -18.89
N LYS A 58 -0.91 5.57 -19.39
CA LYS A 58 -0.21 4.29 -19.59
C LYS A 58 0.45 3.78 -18.29
N GLY A 59 -0.16 4.06 -17.16
CA GLY A 59 0.40 3.92 -15.82
C GLY A 59 -0.02 5.08 -14.93
N ALA A 60 0.19 4.92 -13.62
CA ALA A 60 -0.03 6.01 -12.68
C ALA A 60 1.10 7.02 -12.79
N VAL A 61 0.74 8.27 -13.08
CA VAL A 61 1.64 9.42 -13.04
C VAL A 61 1.21 10.27 -11.85
N VAL A 62 2.14 10.51 -10.94
CA VAL A 62 1.92 11.34 -9.75
C VAL A 62 2.81 12.58 -9.89
N THR A 63 2.21 13.75 -9.71
CA THR A 63 2.87 15.04 -9.93
C THR A 63 2.66 15.91 -8.70
N ALA A 64 3.75 16.40 -8.11
CA ALA A 64 3.70 17.43 -7.08
C ALA A 64 3.45 18.79 -7.72
N ILE A 65 2.65 19.60 -7.05
CA ILE A 65 2.39 20.99 -7.43
C ILE A 65 3.14 21.88 -6.44
N GLU A 66 4.19 22.52 -6.93
CA GLU A 66 5.06 23.39 -6.14
C GLU A 66 4.38 24.74 -5.84
N ALA A 67 4.93 25.50 -4.89
CA ALA A 67 4.33 26.77 -4.45
C ALA A 67 4.22 27.83 -5.55
N ASP A 68 5.09 27.77 -6.57
CA ASP A 68 5.07 28.65 -7.74
C ASP A 68 4.10 28.17 -8.84
N GLY A 69 3.37 27.08 -8.60
CA GLY A 69 2.47 26.45 -9.55
C GLY A 69 3.17 25.54 -10.57
N SER A 70 4.51 25.42 -10.50
CA SER A 70 5.23 24.47 -11.34
C SER A 70 4.90 23.03 -10.94
N LYS A 71 4.97 22.15 -11.94
CA LYS A 71 4.61 20.74 -11.82
C LYS A 71 5.86 19.89 -11.89
N ARG A 72 6.07 19.04 -10.89
CA ARG A 72 7.19 18.10 -10.83
C ARG A 72 6.68 16.68 -10.71
N ARG A 73 7.00 15.86 -11.71
CA ARG A 73 6.69 14.42 -11.67
C ARG A 73 7.48 13.75 -10.56
N ILE A 74 6.80 12.95 -9.74
CA ILE A 74 7.41 12.11 -8.72
C ILE A 74 7.53 10.70 -9.29
N ALA A 75 8.77 10.25 -9.48
CA ALA A 75 9.06 8.92 -10.03
C ALA A 75 9.19 7.86 -8.93
N ASP A 76 9.84 8.22 -7.83
CA ASP A 76 10.15 7.31 -6.73
C ASP A 76 9.31 7.68 -5.50
N TYR A 77 8.34 6.83 -5.20
CA TYR A 77 7.47 6.93 -4.03
C TYR A 77 6.97 5.54 -3.66
N TRP A 78 6.69 5.33 -2.37
CA TRP A 78 6.12 4.08 -1.90
C TRP A 78 4.63 4.00 -2.20
N GLY A 79 3.90 5.09 -1.96
CA GLY A 79 2.45 5.11 -2.12
C GLY A 79 1.85 6.50 -2.04
N VAL A 80 0.56 6.58 -2.28
CA VAL A 80 -0.23 7.81 -2.20
C VAL A 80 -1.50 7.55 -1.42
N VAL A 81 -1.95 8.57 -0.70
CA VAL A 81 -3.27 8.59 -0.07
C VAL A 81 -4.03 9.77 -0.63
N LYS A 82 -5.24 9.51 -1.13
CA LYS A 82 -6.09 10.54 -1.71
C LYS A 82 -7.53 10.31 -1.28
N ASN A 83 -8.16 11.34 -0.73
CA ASN A 83 -9.50 11.26 -0.16
C ASN A 83 -9.63 10.13 0.89
N GLY A 84 -8.56 9.88 1.67
CA GLY A 84 -8.50 8.79 2.64
C GLY A 84 -8.32 7.39 2.06
N GLU A 85 -8.27 7.22 0.74
CA GLU A 85 -8.00 5.93 0.08
C GLU A 85 -6.49 5.70 -0.06
N VAL A 86 -6.02 4.53 0.34
CA VAL A 86 -4.59 4.19 0.36
C VAL A 86 -4.20 3.41 -0.89
N TYR A 87 -3.11 3.82 -1.53
CA TYR A 87 -2.58 3.17 -2.72
C TYR A 87 -1.08 2.92 -2.61
N LYS A 88 -0.65 1.66 -2.78
CA LYS A 88 0.77 1.31 -2.93
C LYS A 88 1.19 1.43 -4.39
N TYR A 89 2.35 2.03 -4.66
CA TYR A 89 2.95 2.00 -5.97
C TYR A 89 3.55 0.62 -6.25
N TYR A 90 3.13 0.00 -7.34
CA TYR A 90 3.62 -1.32 -7.73
C TYR A 90 3.62 -1.45 -9.25
N LYS A 91 4.79 -1.71 -9.84
CA LYS A 91 4.99 -1.94 -11.29
C LYS A 91 4.24 -0.91 -12.17
N LYS A 92 4.42 0.38 -11.88
CA LYS A 92 3.80 1.53 -12.58
C LYS A 92 2.29 1.69 -12.39
N ARG A 93 1.72 1.05 -11.36
CA ARG A 93 0.30 1.09 -11.02
C ARG A 93 0.11 1.50 -9.57
N LEU A 94 -1.09 1.98 -9.26
CA LEU A 94 -1.55 2.21 -7.89
C LEU A 94 -2.41 1.02 -7.48
N LEU A 95 -1.94 0.26 -6.51
CA LEU A 95 -2.63 -0.89 -5.94
C LEU A 95 -3.46 -0.42 -4.75
N PRO A 96 -4.80 -0.47 -4.82
CA PRO A 96 -5.66 -0.04 -3.71
C PRO A 96 -5.49 -0.97 -2.51
N LEU A 97 -5.45 -0.37 -1.32
CA LEU A 97 -5.31 -1.06 -0.05
C LEU A 97 -6.45 -0.67 0.90
N ASP A 98 -7.03 -1.68 1.55
CA ASP A 98 -8.00 -1.50 2.61
C ASP A 98 -7.34 -1.71 3.96
N LYS A 99 -7.67 -0.87 4.94
CA LYS A 99 -7.25 -1.09 6.32
C LYS A 99 -8.08 -2.22 6.92
N ASP A 100 -7.42 -3.26 7.40
CA ASP A 100 -8.05 -4.39 8.11
C ASP A 100 -7.33 -4.62 9.45
N GLY A 101 -8.03 -4.32 10.54
CA GLY A 101 -7.46 -4.35 11.89
C GLY A 101 -6.17 -3.53 12.03
N TYR A 102 -5.05 -4.23 12.24
CA TYR A 102 -3.71 -3.67 12.41
C TYR A 102 -2.80 -3.87 11.17
N GLY A 103 -3.40 -3.92 9.99
CA GLY A 103 -2.66 -4.02 8.73
C GLY A 103 -3.44 -3.46 7.55
N PHE A 104 -2.90 -3.67 6.36
CA PHE A 104 -3.57 -3.33 5.11
C PHE A 104 -3.57 -4.53 4.15
N THR A 105 -4.72 -4.77 3.55
CA THR A 105 -4.96 -5.84 2.57
C THR A 105 -5.22 -5.24 1.19
N ILE A 106 -5.01 -6.01 0.13
CA ILE A 106 -5.28 -5.56 -1.23
C ILE A 106 -6.79 -5.61 -1.48
N SER A 107 -7.42 -4.46 -1.69
CA SER A 107 -8.88 -4.32 -1.81
C SER A 107 -9.45 -5.21 -2.92
N SER A 108 -8.72 -5.38 -4.01
CA SER A 108 -9.18 -6.13 -5.19
C SER A 108 -8.98 -7.64 -5.09
N TYR A 109 -8.32 -8.18 -4.05
CA TYR A 109 -7.93 -9.59 -4.03
C TYR A 109 -9.12 -10.55 -4.21
N LEU A 110 -10.19 -10.38 -3.42
CA LEU A 110 -11.38 -11.24 -3.52
C LEU A 110 -12.16 -11.01 -4.82
N ALA A 111 -12.21 -9.77 -5.32
CA ALA A 111 -12.90 -9.43 -6.57
C ALA A 111 -12.18 -10.00 -7.80
N ASP A 112 -10.84 -9.90 -7.82
CA ASP A 112 -9.98 -10.42 -8.88
C ASP A 112 -9.91 -11.95 -8.86
N TYR A 113 -9.92 -12.58 -7.67
CA TYR A 113 -10.04 -14.03 -7.53
C TYR A 113 -11.38 -14.55 -8.07
N ARG A 114 -12.50 -13.86 -7.75
CA ARG A 114 -13.82 -14.18 -8.31
C ARG A 114 -13.88 -13.99 -9.83
N ARG A 115 -13.20 -12.97 -10.37
CA ARG A 115 -13.07 -12.73 -11.82
C ARG A 115 -12.25 -13.79 -12.54
N LYS A 116 -11.18 -14.33 -11.93
CA LYS A 116 -10.45 -15.48 -12.52
C LYS A 116 -11.34 -16.71 -12.72
N ASN A 117 -12.37 -16.87 -11.89
CA ASN A 117 -13.28 -18.00 -11.95
C ASN A 117 -14.54 -17.73 -12.80
N ASN A 118 -14.80 -16.48 -13.20
CA ASN A 118 -15.98 -16.09 -13.98
C ASN A 118 -15.57 -15.04 -15.03
N ALA A 119 -15.49 -15.46 -16.30
CA ALA A 119 -15.02 -14.64 -17.43
C ALA A 119 -15.99 -13.51 -17.86
N VAL A 120 -16.90 -13.05 -16.99
CA VAL A 120 -17.93 -12.08 -17.33
C VAL A 120 -18.11 -11.04 -16.21
N MET A 121 -17.96 -9.77 -16.64
CA MET A 121 -18.56 -8.54 -16.13
C MET A 121 -17.79 -7.58 -15.17
N ILE A 122 -17.68 -6.36 -15.73
CA ILE A 122 -18.02 -5.04 -15.18
C ILE A 122 -16.98 -4.37 -14.27
N GLY A 123 -16.51 -3.20 -14.74
CA GLY A 123 -15.88 -2.18 -13.92
C GLY A 123 -16.92 -1.40 -13.10
N ALA A 124 -16.43 -0.75 -12.05
CA ALA A 124 -17.16 0.09 -11.08
C ALA A 124 -17.94 -0.65 -9.97
N VAL A 125 -17.46 -0.47 -8.73
CA VAL A 125 -18.22 -0.10 -7.52
C VAL A 125 -17.23 0.72 -6.68
N VAL A 126 -17.17 2.06 -6.75
CA VAL A 126 -18.04 3.13 -6.21
C VAL A 126 -18.01 3.25 -4.68
N GLY A 127 -17.43 4.37 -4.22
CA GLY A 127 -17.47 4.85 -2.85
C GLY A 127 -17.10 6.34 -2.70
N GLY A 128 -17.81 7.27 -3.37
CA GLY A 128 -17.86 8.70 -2.96
C GLY A 128 -17.32 9.75 -3.94
N VAL A 129 -18.24 10.35 -4.70
CA VAL A 129 -18.24 11.73 -5.29
C VAL A 129 -16.93 12.56 -5.33
N ALA A 130 -15.90 12.13 -6.04
CA ALA A 130 -14.93 13.05 -6.67
C ALA A 130 -14.07 12.35 -7.74
N GLY A 131 -14.64 12.25 -8.95
CA GLY A 131 -13.87 12.36 -10.19
C GLY A 131 -12.99 11.19 -10.63
N GLY A 132 -13.48 10.44 -11.62
CA GLY A 132 -12.64 9.71 -12.58
C GLY A 132 -12.90 8.22 -12.62
N LEU A 133 -13.28 7.73 -13.79
CA LEU A 133 -13.34 6.30 -14.10
C LEU A 133 -11.96 5.68 -13.88
N ILE A 134 -11.78 4.93 -12.78
CA ILE A 134 -10.61 4.04 -12.62
C ILE A 134 -10.84 2.84 -13.54
N GLY A 135 -10.55 3.02 -14.82
CA GLY A 135 -10.73 2.03 -15.88
C GLY A 135 -9.40 1.64 -16.50
N GLU A 136 -8.90 0.47 -16.12
CA GLU A 136 -8.34 -0.61 -16.96
C GLU A 136 -7.60 -1.61 -16.03
N SER A 137 -8.35 -2.42 -15.28
CA SER A 137 -7.77 -3.52 -14.50
C SER A 137 -7.42 -4.69 -15.43
N SER A 138 -6.26 -4.61 -16.08
CA SER A 138 -5.64 -5.83 -16.61
C SER A 138 -5.28 -6.70 -15.39
N SER A 139 -6.10 -7.70 -15.11
CA SER A 139 -6.08 -8.58 -13.93
C SER A 139 -4.84 -9.48 -13.85
N ARG A 140 -3.66 -8.87 -13.67
CA ARG A 140 -2.51 -9.57 -13.11
C ARG A 140 -2.49 -9.24 -11.63
N LEU A 141 -2.95 -10.19 -10.82
CA LEU A 141 -2.83 -10.14 -9.37
C LEU A 141 -1.39 -9.76 -9.00
N ALA A 142 -1.27 -8.86 -8.02
CA ALA A 142 0.03 -8.48 -7.51
C ALA A 142 0.74 -9.72 -6.97
N LYS A 143 2.07 -9.76 -7.12
CA LYS A 143 2.89 -10.87 -6.61
C LYS A 143 3.59 -10.42 -5.35
N ALA A 144 3.63 -11.31 -4.35
CA ALA A 144 4.41 -11.08 -3.15
C ALA A 144 5.88 -10.89 -3.53
N ASP A 145 6.53 -9.91 -2.91
CA ASP A 145 7.93 -9.57 -3.15
C ASP A 145 8.81 -9.73 -1.91
N ALA A 146 8.22 -9.98 -0.73
CA ALA A 146 8.94 -10.27 0.51
C ALA A 146 9.72 -11.61 0.49
N PHE A 147 9.35 -12.55 -0.39
CA PHE A 147 9.89 -13.92 -0.40
C PHE A 147 10.44 -14.30 -1.79
N PRO A 148 11.62 -13.79 -2.19
CA PRO A 148 12.15 -13.95 -3.54
C PRO A 148 12.51 -15.40 -3.90
N HIS A 149 12.63 -16.29 -2.91
CA HIS A 149 12.98 -17.70 -3.10
C HIS A 149 11.77 -18.62 -3.25
N LEU A 150 10.54 -18.10 -3.10
CA LEU A 150 9.31 -18.86 -3.27
C LEU A 150 8.76 -18.71 -4.68
N ALA A 151 7.95 -19.69 -5.12
CA ALA A 151 7.22 -19.61 -6.37
C ALA A 151 6.18 -18.47 -6.29
N GLU A 152 6.47 -17.33 -6.92
CA GLU A 152 5.74 -16.05 -6.92
C GLU A 152 4.26 -16.12 -6.49
N PRO A 153 3.99 -16.11 -5.17
CA PRO A 153 2.63 -16.23 -4.67
C PRO A 153 1.86 -14.93 -4.91
N GLU A 154 0.54 -15.03 -4.97
CA GLU A 154 -0.32 -13.87 -5.12
C GLU A 154 -0.34 -13.09 -3.83
N ALA A 155 -0.07 -11.79 -3.91
CA ALA A 155 -0.10 -10.92 -2.74
C ALA A 155 -1.54 -10.71 -2.27
N THR A 156 -1.71 -10.66 -0.95
CA THR A 156 -2.97 -10.41 -0.25
C THR A 156 -2.89 -9.17 0.64
N ALA A 157 -1.69 -8.80 1.10
CA ALA A 157 -1.48 -7.74 2.07
C ALA A 157 -0.11 -7.08 1.95
N ILE A 158 0.14 -6.06 2.77
CA ILE A 158 1.48 -5.52 3.02
C ILE A 158 2.00 -6.00 4.38
N ASP A 159 3.30 -6.28 4.45
CA ASP A 159 4.01 -6.42 5.71
C ASP A 159 4.17 -5.03 6.35
N MET A 160 3.67 -4.86 7.57
CA MET A 160 3.71 -3.59 8.28
C MET A 160 5.09 -3.22 8.84
N GLU A 161 6.07 -4.12 8.76
CA GLU A 161 7.46 -3.86 9.16
C GLU A 161 8.28 -3.30 8.00
N THR A 162 8.10 -3.85 6.80
CA THR A 162 8.93 -3.60 5.61
C THR A 162 8.21 -2.79 4.53
N GLY A 163 6.89 -2.90 4.47
CA GLY A 163 6.06 -2.33 3.42
C GLY A 163 5.98 -3.20 2.18
N ASP A 164 6.56 -4.40 2.19
CA ASP A 164 6.57 -5.36 1.09
C ASP A 164 5.22 -6.08 0.95
N LEU A 165 4.95 -6.59 -0.24
CA LEU A 165 3.77 -7.40 -0.53
C LEU A 165 3.97 -8.83 0.00
N ILE A 166 3.00 -9.30 0.78
CA ILE A 166 2.94 -10.63 1.38
C ILE A 166 1.65 -11.36 0.99
N PHE A 167 1.58 -12.65 1.30
CA PHE A 167 0.46 -13.54 0.95
C PHE A 167 -0.12 -14.22 2.19
#